data_AF-A0A8X6T787-F1
#
_entry.id   AF-A0A8X6T787-F1
#
_cell.length_a   1.000
_cell.length_b   1.000
_cell.length_c   1.000
_cell.angle_alpha   90.00
_cell.angle_beta   90.00
_cell.angle_gamma   90.00
#
_symmetry.space_group_name_H-M   'P 1'
#
loop_
_entity.id
_entity.type
_entity.pdbx_description
1 polymer ?
#
loop_
_entity_poly.entity_id
_entity_poly.type
_entity_poly.pdbx_seq_one_letter_code
_entity_poly.pdbx_strand_id
1 'polypeptide(L)'
;MNSRYQVGWITANKLINHVNWWYGPHWLTQEPFLWPTEDSSSYDQLKTDSEARKPLTQSHYVIETTNPVIDIMHYSSYTKLLRVTAWILRFLHSCKNEQRLLFELTAEELQKAKDYWILNVQQ
;
A
#
# COMPACT_ATOMS: atom_id res chain seq x y z
N MET A 1 -8.43 27.03 -25.80
CA MET A 1 -9.35 25.92 -26.11
C MET A 1 -8.95 24.75 -25.23
N ASN A 2 -9.59 24.64 -24.05
CA ASN A 2 -9.17 23.75 -22.97
C ASN A 2 -10.13 22.56 -22.87
N SER A 3 -9.73 21.39 -23.37
CA SER A 3 -10.34 20.13 -22.92
C SER A 3 -9.47 19.54 -21.83
N ARG A 4 -9.80 19.95 -20.60
CA ARG A 4 -9.31 19.36 -19.35
C ARG A 4 -9.63 17.87 -19.35
N TYR A 5 -8.60 17.05 -19.13
CA TYR A 5 -8.68 15.61 -18.95
C TYR A 5 -9.80 15.27 -17.95
N GLN A 6 -10.82 14.57 -18.44
CA GLN A 6 -11.86 14.01 -17.58
C GLN A 6 -11.25 12.82 -16.83
N VAL A 7 -10.85 13.05 -15.58
CA VAL A 7 -10.56 12.00 -14.60
C VAL A 7 -11.89 11.35 -14.19
N GLY A 8 -12.34 10.40 -15.01
CA GLY A 8 -13.49 9.55 -14.74
C GLY A 8 -13.14 8.12 -15.09
N TRP A 9 -13.41 7.19 -14.17
CA TRP A 9 -13.16 5.76 -14.34
C TRP A 9 -13.77 5.25 -15.65
N ILE A 10 -12.94 4.70 -16.53
CA ILE A 10 -13.41 4.08 -17.78
C ILE A 10 -13.90 2.68 -17.44
N THR A 11 -15.21 2.43 -17.61
CA THR A 11 -15.80 1.10 -17.46
C THR A 11 -15.26 0.14 -18.54
N ALA A 12 -15.13 -1.16 -18.25
CA ALA A 12 -14.57 -2.16 -19.17
C ALA A 12 -15.17 -2.11 -20.60
N ASN A 13 -16.50 -1.95 -20.72
CA ASN A 13 -17.17 -1.83 -22.03
C ASN A 13 -16.77 -0.57 -22.81
N LYS A 14 -16.40 0.51 -22.14
CA LYS A 14 -15.88 1.72 -22.78
C LYS A 14 -14.43 1.55 -23.23
N LEU A 15 -13.64 0.75 -22.51
CA LEU A 15 -12.24 0.50 -22.83
C LEU A 15 -12.07 -0.31 -24.12
N ILE A 16 -12.95 -1.31 -24.34
CA ILE A 16 -12.92 -2.14 -25.55
C ILE A 16 -13.00 -1.27 -26.82
N ASN A 17 -13.82 -0.22 -26.79
CA ASN A 17 -14.02 0.69 -27.93
C ASN A 17 -13.05 1.89 -27.92
N HIS A 18 -12.11 1.96 -26.96
CA HIS A 18 -11.23 3.11 -26.81
C HIS A 18 -9.97 2.96 -27.67
N VAL A 19 -9.92 3.66 -28.81
CA VAL A 19 -8.80 3.59 -29.77
C VAL A 19 -7.46 3.90 -29.09
N ASN A 20 -7.40 4.91 -28.21
CA ASN A 20 -6.13 5.28 -27.57
C ASN A 20 -5.63 4.21 -26.58
N TRP A 21 -6.48 3.29 -26.12
CA TRP A 21 -6.03 2.19 -25.26
C TRP A 21 -5.27 1.13 -26.07
N TRP A 22 -5.75 0.84 -27.27
CA TRP A 22 -5.17 -0.20 -28.13
C TRP A 22 -4.04 0.30 -29.02
N TYR A 23 -4.18 1.53 -29.53
CA TYR A 23 -3.24 2.10 -30.50
C TYR A 23 -2.41 3.25 -29.92
N GLY A 24 -2.67 3.62 -28.67
CA GLY A 24 -2.05 4.79 -28.06
C GLY A 24 -2.59 6.11 -28.61
N PRO A 25 -2.13 7.23 -28.06
CA PRO A 25 -2.46 8.55 -28.58
C PRO A 25 -1.85 8.76 -29.97
N HIS A 26 -2.51 9.56 -30.81
CA HIS A 26 -2.15 9.74 -32.21
C HIS A 26 -0.69 10.19 -32.42
N TRP A 27 -0.14 11.03 -31.53
CA TRP A 27 1.25 11.49 -31.61
C TRP A 27 2.28 10.36 -31.50
N LEU A 28 1.95 9.25 -30.81
CA LEU A 28 2.87 8.12 -30.66
C LEU A 28 3.12 7.40 -32.00
N THR A 29 2.16 7.49 -32.91
CA THR A 29 2.25 6.92 -34.27
C THR A 29 2.89 7.88 -35.29
N GLN A 30 3.18 9.11 -34.89
CA GLN A 30 3.80 10.12 -35.74
C GLN A 30 5.33 10.17 -35.56
N GLU A 31 6.00 10.87 -36.47
CA GLU A 31 7.44 11.13 -36.40
C GLU A 31 7.84 11.70 -35.03
N PRO A 32 8.98 11.30 -34.44
CA PRO A 32 9.40 11.70 -33.09
C PRO A 32 9.45 13.21 -32.83
N PHE A 33 9.62 14.02 -33.88
CA PHE A 33 9.63 15.48 -33.74
C PHE A 33 8.24 16.09 -33.43
N LEU A 34 7.17 15.36 -33.75
CA LEU A 34 5.77 15.76 -33.47
C LEU A 34 5.30 15.28 -32.09
N TRP A 35 6.16 14.56 -31.37
CA TRP A 35 5.84 14.15 -30.01
C TRP A 35 5.77 15.38 -29.13
N PRO A 36 4.86 15.39 -28.13
CA PRO A 36 4.81 16.48 -27.18
C PRO A 36 6.16 16.58 -26.48
N THR A 37 6.91 17.66 -26.74
CA THR A 37 8.12 17.97 -25.99
C THR A 37 7.70 18.24 -24.56
N GLU A 38 8.28 17.47 -23.66
CA GLU A 38 8.15 17.60 -22.22
C GLU A 38 8.53 19.02 -21.77
N ASP A 39 7.53 19.89 -21.61
CA ASP A 39 7.72 21.21 -20.98
C ASP A 39 8.11 20.96 -19.52
N SER A 40 9.42 20.97 -19.26
CA SER A 40 10.07 20.70 -17.97
C SER A 40 9.59 21.58 -16.80
N SER A 41 8.67 22.51 -17.05
CA SER A 41 8.06 23.43 -16.08
C SER A 41 6.84 22.85 -15.35
N SER A 42 6.28 21.71 -15.77
CA SER A 42 5.11 21.08 -15.11
C SER A 42 5.46 19.91 -14.17
N TYR A 43 6.75 19.55 -14.03
CA TYR A 43 7.20 18.36 -13.30
C TYR A 43 7.14 18.50 -11.77
N ASP A 44 6.85 19.69 -11.25
CA ASP A 44 6.75 19.90 -9.81
C ASP A 44 5.44 19.40 -9.18
N GLN A 45 4.42 19.05 -9.99
CA GLN A 45 3.13 18.60 -9.45
C GLN A 45 2.80 17.13 -9.70
N LEU A 46 3.63 16.40 -10.45
CA LEU A 46 3.50 14.95 -10.60
C LEU A 46 4.85 14.31 -10.31
N LYS A 47 5.22 14.26 -9.02
CA LYS A 47 6.04 13.16 -8.49
C LYS A 47 5.21 11.87 -8.60
N THR A 48 5.00 11.44 -9.83
CA THR A 48 4.68 10.06 -10.18
C THR A 48 5.77 9.20 -9.58
N ASP A 49 5.36 8.10 -8.96
CA ASP A 49 6.16 7.01 -8.43
C ASP A 49 7.17 6.48 -9.47
N SER A 50 8.24 7.24 -9.72
CA SER A 50 9.51 6.60 -9.96
C SER A 50 9.81 5.80 -8.69
N GLU A 51 10.17 4.53 -8.84
CA GLU A 51 10.70 3.66 -7.79
C GLU A 51 12.04 4.18 -7.23
N ALA A 52 12.18 5.50 -7.05
CA ALA A 52 13.15 6.06 -6.15
C ALA A 52 12.74 5.63 -4.74
N ARG A 53 13.37 4.53 -4.27
CA ARG A 53 13.48 4.25 -2.84
C ARG A 53 13.96 5.52 -2.17
N LYS A 54 13.05 6.25 -1.53
CA LYS A 54 13.44 7.34 -0.63
C LYS A 54 14.45 6.74 0.34
N PRO A 55 15.64 7.34 0.53
CA PRO A 55 16.51 6.88 1.60
C PRO A 55 15.68 6.92 2.88
N LEU A 56 15.61 5.79 3.57
CA LEU A 56 14.94 5.67 4.86
C LEU A 56 15.72 6.53 5.86
N THR A 57 15.52 7.84 5.84
CA THR A 57 15.63 8.64 7.06
C THR A 57 14.53 8.12 7.96
N GLN A 58 14.87 7.17 8.84
CA GLN A 58 14.04 6.80 9.96
C GLN A 58 13.86 8.04 10.83
N SER A 59 12.88 8.89 10.51
CA SER A 59 12.30 9.74 11.52
C SER A 59 11.54 8.80 12.45
N HIS A 60 12.15 8.47 13.59
CA HIS A 60 11.45 7.89 14.73
C HIS A 60 10.47 8.94 15.25
N TYR A 61 9.34 9.09 14.56
CA TYR A 61 8.19 9.77 15.11
C TYR A 61 7.49 8.73 15.99
N VAL A 62 7.83 8.73 17.27
CA VAL A 62 7.00 8.04 18.27
C VAL A 62 5.73 8.86 18.35
N ILE A 63 4.74 8.52 17.54
CA ILE A 63 3.40 9.02 17.75
C ILE A 63 2.95 8.32 19.04
N GLU A 64 2.86 9.06 20.14
CA GLU A 64 2.13 8.64 21.34
C GLU A 64 0.64 8.57 20.99
N THR A 65 0.25 7.65 20.12
CA THR A 65 -1.16 7.33 19.96
C THR A 65 -1.55 6.52 21.19
N THR A 66 -2.40 7.12 22.03
CA THR A 66 -3.14 6.40 23.09
C THR A 66 -4.08 5.33 22.53
N ASN A 67 -4.29 5.33 21.21
CA ASN A 67 -5.08 4.31 20.53
C ASN A 67 -4.26 3.03 20.34
N PRO A 68 -4.85 1.85 20.65
CA PRO A 68 -4.18 0.59 20.42
C PRO A 68 -3.88 0.42 18.92
N VAL A 69 -2.69 -0.10 18.61
CA VAL A 69 -2.25 -0.40 17.23
C VAL A 69 -3.24 -1.32 16.51
N ILE A 70 -3.97 -2.14 17.26
CA ILE A 70 -5.02 -3.01 16.76
C ILE A 70 -6.32 -2.63 17.46
N ASP A 71 -7.29 -2.13 16.70
CA ASP A 71 -8.64 -1.90 17.19
C ASP A 71 -9.44 -3.21 17.15
N ILE A 72 -9.79 -3.73 18.33
CA ILE A 72 -10.55 -4.97 18.51
C ILE A 72 -11.93 -4.86 17.85
N MET A 73 -12.55 -3.68 17.87
CA MET A 73 -13.93 -3.49 17.41
C MET A 73 -14.10 -3.71 15.91
N HIS A 74 -13.01 -3.67 15.14
CA HIS A 74 -12.99 -3.96 13.72
C HIS A 74 -12.99 -5.47 13.38
N TYR A 75 -12.88 -6.35 14.37
CA TYR A 75 -12.82 -7.81 14.15
C TYR A 75 -14.10 -8.51 14.61
N SER A 76 -14.85 -9.07 13.66
CA SER A 76 -16.03 -9.89 13.92
C SER A 76 -15.73 -11.36 14.25
N SER A 77 -14.46 -11.76 14.22
CA SER A 77 -14.03 -13.13 14.49
C SER A 77 -12.80 -13.16 15.40
N TYR A 78 -12.93 -13.86 16.52
CA TYR A 78 -11.85 -14.08 17.48
C TYR A 78 -10.65 -14.78 16.86
N THR A 79 -10.88 -15.78 16.00
CA THR A 79 -9.78 -16.51 15.34
C THR A 79 -9.04 -15.62 14.34
N LYS A 80 -9.75 -14.72 13.66
CA LYS A 80 -9.14 -13.74 12.76
C LYS A 80 -8.28 -12.74 13.54
N LEU A 81 -8.78 -12.24 14.67
CA LEU A 81 -8.04 -11.36 15.57
C LEU A 81 -6.72 -12.02 16.02
N LEU A 82 -6.81 -13.24 16.57
CA LEU A 82 -5.62 -13.97 17.03
C LEU A 82 -4.59 -14.20 15.92
N ARG A 83 -5.02 -14.60 14.72
CA ARG A 83 -4.09 -14.82 13.59
C ARG A 83 -3.40 -13.53 13.17
N VAL A 84 -4.13 -12.42 13.07
CA VAL A 84 -3.54 -11.13 12.71
C VAL A 84 -2.54 -10.68 13.77
N THR A 85 -2.91 -10.74 15.05
CA THR A 85 -1.99 -10.39 16.14
C THR A 85 -0.76 -11.29 16.15
N ALA A 86 -0.90 -12.59 15.93
CA ALA A 86 0.23 -13.52 15.87
C ALA A 86 1.16 -13.22 14.69
N TRP A 87 0.62 -12.86 13.52
CA TRP A 87 1.42 -12.40 12.37
C TRP A 87 2.20 -11.12 12.67
N ILE A 88 1.58 -10.15 13.37
CA ILE A 88 2.24 -8.90 13.78
C ILE A 88 3.37 -9.20 14.77
N LEU A 89 3.12 -10.03 15.78
CA LEU A 89 4.15 -10.43 16.75
C LEU A 89 5.31 -11.16 16.08
N ARG A 90 5.01 -12.07 15.14
CA ARG A 90 6.02 -12.76 14.32
C ARG A 90 6.82 -11.77 13.49
N PHE A 91 6.16 -10.82 12.83
CA PHE A 91 6.84 -9.79 12.05
C PHE A 91 7.80 -8.96 12.92
N LEU A 92 7.35 -8.52 14.09
CA LEU A 92 8.20 -7.80 15.05
C LEU A 92 9.41 -8.62 15.50
N HIS A 93 9.22 -9.91 15.74
CA HIS A 93 10.32 -10.84 16.07
C HIS A 93 11.29 -11.00 14.89
N SER A 94 10.77 -11.19 13.67
CA SER A 94 11.58 -11.30 12.45
C SER A 94 12.37 -10.04 12.15
N CYS A 95 11.81 -8.85 12.39
CA CYS A 95 12.54 -7.59 12.24
C CYS A 95 13.69 -7.46 13.24
N LYS A 96 13.55 -8.00 14.46
CA LYS A 96 14.60 -7.94 15.48
C LYS A 96 15.72 -8.95 15.26
N ASN A 97 15.39 -10.12 14.72
CA ASN A 97 16.30 -11.26 14.65
C ASN A 97 16.78 -11.58 13.23
N GLU A 98 16.41 -10.78 12.22
CA GLU A 98 16.70 -10.98 10.79
C GLU A 98 16.31 -12.37 10.24
N GLN A 99 15.49 -13.12 10.97
CA GLN A 99 15.04 -14.46 10.61
C GLN A 99 13.58 -14.41 10.16
N ARG A 100 13.36 -14.77 8.89
CA ARG A 100 12.01 -14.86 8.31
C ARG A 100 11.48 -16.28 8.45
N LEU A 101 10.47 -16.46 9.31
CA LEU A 101 9.72 -17.72 9.37
C LEU A 101 8.70 -17.72 8.22
N LEU A 102 8.87 -18.63 7.26
CA LEU A 102 8.07 -18.71 6.02
C LEU A 102 6.89 -19.70 6.11
N PHE A 103 6.73 -20.39 7.22
CA PHE A 103 5.71 -21.43 7.41
C PHE A 103 4.44 -20.87 8.09
N GLU A 104 3.41 -21.71 8.22
CA GLU A 104 2.14 -21.35 8.86
C GLU A 104 2.34 -20.90 10.33
N LEU A 105 1.37 -20.19 10.90
CA LEU A 105 1.41 -19.85 12.33
C LEU A 105 1.46 -21.12 13.21
N THR A 106 2.35 -21.14 14.20
CA THR A 106 2.36 -22.23 15.19
C THR A 106 1.29 -22.01 16.25
N ALA A 107 0.92 -23.10 16.94
CA ALA A 107 0.05 -23.02 18.10
C ALA A 107 0.63 -22.11 19.21
N GLU A 108 1.95 -22.07 19.36
CA GLU A 108 2.64 -21.22 20.34
C GLU A 108 2.45 -19.73 20.03
N GLU A 109 2.51 -19.34 18.77
CA GLU A 109 2.31 -17.94 18.36
C GLU A 109 0.86 -17.50 18.54
N LEU A 110 -0.09 -18.40 18.27
CA LEU A 110 -1.51 -18.15 18.57
C LEU A 110 -1.75 -18.01 20.08
N GLN A 111 -1.06 -18.80 20.91
CA GLN A 111 -1.14 -18.69 22.36
C GLN A 111 -0.57 -17.35 22.85
N LYS A 112 0.60 -16.92 22.34
CA LYS A 112 1.18 -15.60 22.64
C LYS A 112 0.24 -14.46 22.25
N ALA A 113 -0.41 -14.55 21.09
CA ALA A 113 -1.40 -13.58 20.67
C ALA A 113 -2.62 -13.54 21.60
N LYS A 114 -3.07 -14.70 22.11
CA LYS A 114 -4.15 -14.77 23.09
C LYS A 114 -3.75 -14.14 24.41
N ASP A 115 -2.58 -14.45 24.93
CA ASP A 115 -2.07 -13.92 26.21
C ASP A 115 -1.91 -12.40 26.14
N TYR A 116 -1.45 -11.87 24.99
CA TYR A 116 -1.41 -10.44 24.71
C TYR A 116 -2.80 -9.79 24.90
N TRP A 117 -3.85 -10.37 24.32
CA TRP A 117 -5.20 -9.81 24.44
C TRP A 117 -5.78 -9.96 25.85
N ILE A 118 -5.48 -11.05 26.57
CA ILE A 118 -5.90 -11.20 27.97
C ILE A 118 -5.32 -10.06 28.81
N LEU A 119 -4.03 -9.75 28.64
CA LEU A 119 -3.38 -8.66 29.37
C LEU A 119 -3.92 -7.28 28.99
N ASN A 120 -4.22 -7.03 27.71
CA ASN A 120 -4.67 -5.72 27.24
C ASN A 120 -6.16 -5.44 27.46
N VAL A 121 -7.00 -6.47 27.59
CA VAL A 121 -8.46 -6.32 27.80
C VAL A 121 -8.84 -6.32 29.28
N GLN A 122 -8.00 -6.88 30.16
CA GLN A 122 -8.28 -6.98 31.61
C GLN A 122 -7.75 -5.79 32.44
N GLN A 123 -7.11 -4.80 31.82
CA GLN A 123 -6.70 -3.54 32.46
C GLN A 123 -7.79 -2.47 32.32
#